data_AF-U5WCA2-F1
#
_entry.id   AF-U5WCA2-F1
#
_cell.length_a   1.000
_cell.length_b   1.000
_cell.length_c   1.000
_cell.angle_alpha   90.00
_cell.angle_beta   90.00
_cell.angle_gamma   90.00
#
_symmetry.space_group_name_H-M   'P 1'
#
loop_
_entity.id
_entity.type
_entity.pdbx_description
1 polymer ?
#
loop_
_entity_poly.entity_id
_entity_poly.type
_entity_poly.pdbx_seq_one_letter_code
_entity_poly.pdbx_strand_id
1 'polypeptide(L)' 'MARAGFVVSKAVGNAVVRNKVRRRLRHLVRERLADLPGGTTLVVRALPPSAAATYETLGTDLDSALAAARSSRRRR' A
#
# COMPACT_ATOMS: atom_id res chain seq x y z
N MET A 1 1.40 7.03 17.23
CA MET A 1 2.05 6.93 15.89
C MET A 1 1.11 6.25 14.92
N ALA A 2 1.14 6.64 13.63
CA ALA A 2 0.39 5.94 12.59
C ALA A 2 0.96 4.54 12.35
N ARG A 3 0.12 3.59 11.94
CA ARG A 3 0.51 2.18 11.69
C ARG A 3 0.13 1.79 10.27
N ALA A 4 0.94 0.94 9.64
CA ALA A 4 0.64 0.36 8.33
C ALA A 4 0.68 -1.16 8.34
N GLY A 5 -0.37 -1.78 7.80
CA GLY A 5 -0.45 -3.21 7.50
C GLY A 5 -0.43 -3.45 5.99
N PHE A 6 0.11 -4.61 5.57
CA PHE A 6 0.19 -4.99 4.17
C PHE A 6 -0.44 -6.36 3.96
N VAL A 7 -1.45 -6.43 3.09
CA VAL A 7 -2.13 -7.66 2.71
C VAL A 7 -1.70 -8.05 1.31
N VAL A 8 -0.95 -9.15 1.20
CA VAL A 8 -0.46 -9.68 -0.08
C VAL A 8 -0.94 -11.12 -0.23
N SER A 9 -2.02 -11.32 -1.00
CA SER A 9 -2.67 -12.62 -1.16
C SER A 9 -1.87 -13.56 -2.06
N LYS A 10 -2.22 -14.86 -2.05
CA LYS A 10 -1.61 -15.87 -2.94
C LYS A 10 -1.77 -15.53 -4.42
N ALA A 11 -2.83 -14.81 -4.80
CA ALA A 11 -3.08 -14.40 -6.18
C ALA A 11 -2.03 -13.42 -6.74
N VAL A 12 -1.23 -12.77 -5.88
CA VAL A 12 -0.11 -11.91 -6.31
C VAL A 12 1.09 -12.74 -6.76
N GLY A 13 1.22 -13.98 -6.28
CA GLY A 13 2.29 -14.88 -6.71
C GLY A 13 2.91 -15.69 -5.56
N ASN A 14 4.06 -16.30 -5.85
CA ASN A 14 4.80 -17.11 -4.88
C ASN A 14 5.35 -16.27 -3.70
N ALA A 15 5.94 -16.92 -2.69
CA ALA A 15 6.45 -16.23 -1.52
C ALA A 15 7.50 -15.16 -1.84
N VAL A 16 8.37 -15.40 -2.84
CA VAL A 16 9.42 -14.45 -3.24
C VAL A 16 8.82 -13.20 -3.86
N VAL A 17 7.89 -13.34 -4.80
CA VAL A 17 7.17 -12.22 -5.42
C VAL A 17 6.40 -11.43 -4.36
N ARG A 18 5.65 -12.10 -3.48
CA ARG A 18 4.88 -11.44 -2.41
C ARG A 18 5.78 -10.68 -1.43
N ASN A 19 6.93 -11.25 -1.06
CA ASN A 19 7.89 -10.59 -0.17
C ASN A 19 8.54 -9.38 -0.84
N LYS A 20 8.86 -9.47 -2.13
CA LYS A 20 9.38 -8.34 -2.93
C LYS A 20 8.36 -7.20 -2.98
N VAL A 21 7.10 -7.49 -3.31
CA VAL A 21 6.01 -6.49 -3.31
C VAL A 21 5.85 -5.88 -1.91
N ARG A 22 5.75 -6.71 -0.85
CA ARG A 22 5.63 -6.22 0.54
C ARG A 22 6.79 -5.30 0.94
N ARG A 23 8.02 -5.64 0.55
CA ARG A 23 9.20 -4.81 0.83
C ARG A 23 9.11 -3.47 0.08
N ARG A 24 8.79 -3.47 -1.21
CA ARG A 24 8.62 -2.24 -2.01
C ARG A 24 7.55 -1.33 -1.42
N LEU A 25 6.37 -1.89 -1.11
CA LEU A 25 5.26 -1.14 -0.51
C LEU A 25 5.63 -0.56 0.86
N ARG A 26 6.40 -1.29 1.70
CA ARG A 26 6.89 -0.75 2.97
C ARG A 26 7.78 0.47 2.81
N HIS A 27 8.66 0.48 1.81
CA HIS A 27 9.51 1.64 1.53
C HIS A 27 8.67 2.84 1.10
N LEU A 28 7.79 2.67 0.12
CA LEU A 28 6.89 3.72 -0.36
C LEU A 28 6.01 4.30 0.76
N VAL A 29 5.41 3.42 1.57
CA VAL A 29 4.52 3.85 2.66
C VAL A 29 5.27 4.58 3.77
N ARG A 30 6.54 4.26 4.03
CA ARG A 30 7.30 4.88 5.14
C ARG A 30 7.36 6.41 5.00
N GLU A 31 7.58 6.90 3.78
CA GLU A 31 7.63 8.33 3.49
C GLU A 31 6.26 8.99 3.69
N ARG A 32 5.18 8.31 3.31
CA ARG A 32 3.80 8.86 3.38
C ARG A 32 3.13 8.67 4.74
N LEU A 33 3.66 7.79 5.59
CA LEU A 33 3.12 7.53 6.92
C LEU A 33 3.30 8.74 7.84
N ALA A 34 4.33 9.54 7.61
CA ALA A 34 4.61 10.77 8.36
C ALA A 34 3.49 11.82 8.16
N ASP A 35 2.86 11.83 6.98
CA ASP A 35 1.79 12.77 6.63
C ASP A 35 0.39 12.29 7.03
N LEU A 36 0.30 11.21 7.81
CA LEU A 36 -0.95 10.70 8.35
C LEU A 36 -1.13 11.18 9.79
N PRO A 37 -2.35 11.62 10.16
CA PRO A 37 -2.65 11.95 11.56
C PRO A 37 -2.31 10.79 12.49
N GLY A 38 -1.75 11.10 13.65
CA GLY A 38 -1.48 10.11 14.68
C GLY A 38 -2.73 9.29 15.02
N GLY A 39 -2.55 7.98 15.23
CA GLY A 39 -3.67 7.05 15.50
C GLY A 39 -4.32 6.47 14.24
N THR A 40 -3.93 6.93 13.04
CA THR A 40 -4.40 6.33 11.79
C THR A 40 -3.84 4.90 11.62
N THR A 41 -4.72 3.98 11.23
CA THR A 41 -4.34 2.63 10.78
C THR A 41 -4.55 2.55 9.27
N LEU A 42 -3.46 2.42 8.52
CA LEU A 42 -3.46 2.23 7.07
C LEU A 42 -3.33 0.74 6.75
N VAL A 43 -4.18 0.23 5.86
CA VAL A 43 -4.06 -1.13 5.32
C VAL A 43 -3.92 -1.05 3.81
N VAL A 44 -2.79 -1.54 3.29
CA VAL A 44 -2.51 -1.59 1.85
C VAL A 44 -2.72 -3.02 1.35
N ARG A 45 -3.67 -3.20 0.44
CA ARG A 45 -3.93 -4.48 -0.24
C ARG A 45 -3.24 -4.49 -1.59
N ALA A 46 -2.32 -5.43 -1.77
CA ALA A 46 -1.71 -5.69 -3.06
C ALA A 46 -2.66 -6.52 -3.94
N LEU A 47 -2.97 -6.02 -5.13
CA LEU A 47 -3.75 -6.72 -6.16
C LEU A 47 -2.83 -7.51 -7.09
N PRO A 48 -3.31 -8.53 -7.83
CA PRO A 48 -2.46 -9.35 -8.70
C PRO A 48 -1.53 -8.56 -9.65
N PRO A 49 -1.94 -7.43 -10.26
CA PRO A 49 -1.06 -6.63 -11.12
C PRO A 49 0.21 -6.08 -10.41
N SER A 50 0.18 -5.92 -9.09
CA SER A 50 1.33 -5.44 -8.31
C SER A 50 2.57 -6.34 -8.40
N ALA A 51 2.41 -7.59 -8.83
CA ALA A 51 3.49 -8.54 -9.04
C ALA A 51 4.45 -8.10 -10.15
N ALA A 52 3.90 -7.54 -11.24
CA ALA A 52 4.63 -7.12 -12.42
C ALA A 52 4.90 -5.60 -12.45
N ALA A 53 4.23 -4.82 -11.60
CA ALA A 53 4.39 -3.38 -11.54
C ALA A 53 5.84 -2.95 -11.21
N THR A 54 6.27 -1.88 -11.86
CA THR A 54 7.53 -1.20 -11.53
C THR A 54 7.41 -0.51 -10.18
N TYR A 55 8.54 -0.09 -9.61
CA TYR A 55 8.51 0.65 -8.34
C TYR A 55 7.76 1.99 -8.48
N GLU A 56 7.97 2.68 -9.60
CA GLU A 56 7.30 3.94 -9.93
C GLU A 56 5.79 3.76 -10.05
N THR A 57 5.33 2.77 -10.83
CA THR A 57 3.89 2.47 -10.96
C THR A 57 3.26 2.14 -9.60
N LEU A 58 3.94 1.35 -8.76
CA LEU A 58 3.46 1.07 -7.40
C LEU A 58 3.35 2.32 -6.53
N GLY A 59 4.25 3.30 -6.73
CA GLY A 59 4.18 4.59 -6.05
C GLY A 59 2.98 5.41 -6.50
N THR A 60 2.80 5.56 -7.81
CA THR A 60 1.65 6.29 -8.38
C THR A 60 0.30 5.66 -7.98
N ASP A 61 0.21 4.33 -8.01
CA ASP A 61 -0.99 3.60 -7.59
C ASP A 61 -1.27 3.80 -6.09
N LEU A 62 -0.23 3.75 -5.26
CA LEU A 62 -0.35 3.98 -3.82
C LEU A 62 -0.85 5.40 -3.52
N ASP A 63 -0.31 6.40 -4.21
CA ASP A 63 -0.68 7.80 -4.02
C ASP A 63 -2.12 8.06 -4.41
N SER A 64 -2.53 7.50 -5.55
CA SER A 64 -3.91 7.54 -6.03
C SER A 64 -4.86 6.87 -5.03
N ALA A 65 -4.49 5.69 -4.51
CA ALA A 65 -5.28 4.98 -3.51
C ALA A 65 -5.36 5.73 -2.17
N LEU A 66 -4.28 6.39 -1.73
CA LEU A 66 -4.28 7.21 -0.52
C LEU A 66 -5.16 8.45 -0.67
N ALA A 67 -5.11 9.13 -1.82
CA ALA A 67 -5.97 10.27 -2.12
C ALA A 67 -7.46 9.85 -2.09
N ALA A 68 -7.78 8.72 -2.74
CA ALA A 68 -9.12 8.16 -2.74
C ALA A 68 -9.59 7.76 -1.33
N ALA A 69 -8.73 7.12 -0.53
CA ALA A 69 -9.08 6.72 0.84
C ALA A 69 -9.28 7.91 1.78
N ARG A 70 -8.56 9.03 1.55
CA ARG A 70 -8.75 10.27 2.31
C ARG A 70 -10.07 10.96 1.94
N SER A 71 -10.48 10.92 0.67
CA SER A 71 -11.74 11.52 0.19
C SER A 71 -12.97 10.66 0.49
N SER A 72 -12.81 9.34 0.56
CA SER A 72 -13.88 8.39 0.87
C SER A 72 -14.31 8.36 2.33
N ARG A 73 -13.95 9.37 3.14
CA ARG A 73 -14.37 9.53 4.55
C ARG A 73 -15.89 9.67 4.72
N ARG A 74 -16.67 9.56 3.64
CA ARG A 74 -18.12 9.81 3.55
C ARG A 74 -18.93 8.67 2.92
N ARG A 75 -18.54 7.41 3.13
CA ARG A 75 -19.42 6.26 2.92
C ARG A 75 -19.30 5.29 4.09
N ARG A 76 -19.98 5.64 5.18
CA ARG A 76 -20.37 4.69 6.23
C ARG A 76 -21.87 4.78 6.38
#